data_AF-A0A2G8JS00-F1
#
_entry.id   AF-A0A2G8JS00-F1
#
_cell.length_a   1.000
_cell.length_b   1.000
_cell.length_c   1.000
_cell.angle_alpha   90.00
_cell.angle_beta   90.00
_cell.angle_gamma   90.00
#
_symmetry.space_group_name_H-M   'P 1'
#
loop_
_entity.id
_entity.type
_entity.pdbx_description
1 polymer ?
#
loop_
_entity_poly.entity_id
_entity_poly.type
_entity_poly.pdbx_seq_one_letter_code
_entity_poly.pdbx_strand_id
1 'polypeptide(L)'
;MDAISDDTRNNLTEGCGYPREDSWQMLREPLHSDMPWAGFLFGQTVASIWYWCTDQLMVQRALAAKNLSHAQGGCLLAGYIKLLPMFLMVLPGMISRVFFPNELACASAESCLEVCGSATGCSNLAYPKLVASVYANSLYLLFNFTGMKGIMLAVMLAALMSDLTSIFNSTSTLFTMDIWKYFREKISDKEPSVKELMVVGRLVVVVMVIISILWIPVIQQMQGGQLFLYIQEISAYLAPPIAATYLVAIFWSRGNEQGCFWGLVAGFIVGVIRMVLDFVWRGPPCWGEDHRPAITAKVHYMYFALILFWITVIVDVVVSLLTKPPEQEKLIRTTWWSRFSSAKRTDEDEFKAEGIDPPDKQETSNEESHKESYCHRGYNWFCGYDDTARGKFKMLEQREHLRKITSLKQSAKAKVFLNLNLVIILIVSTILYIYFSIPNTRVTSVFQ
;
A
#
# COMPACT_ATOMS: atom_id res chain seq x y z
N MET A 1 24.37 12.98 -24.10
CA MET A 1 24.88 13.98 -23.11
C MET A 1 23.82 15.01 -22.69
N ASP A 2 22.52 14.73 -22.91
CA ASP A 2 21.48 15.78 -22.96
C ASP A 2 20.56 15.87 -21.73
N ALA A 3 20.79 15.02 -20.72
CA ALA A 3 19.99 14.98 -19.48
C ALA A 3 20.61 15.74 -18.30
N ILE A 4 21.43 16.75 -18.59
CA ILE A 4 22.24 17.50 -17.61
C ILE A 4 21.85 18.97 -17.70
N SER A 5 21.59 19.62 -16.57
CA SER A 5 21.28 21.05 -16.52
C SER A 5 22.50 21.91 -16.83
N ASP A 6 22.26 23.12 -17.32
CA ASP A 6 23.31 24.10 -17.60
C ASP A 6 24.06 24.49 -16.32
N ASP A 7 23.37 24.56 -15.18
CA ASP A 7 23.96 24.74 -13.85
C ASP A 7 25.00 23.66 -13.53
N THR A 8 24.65 22.39 -13.79
CA THR A 8 25.58 21.25 -13.60
C THR A 8 26.75 21.30 -14.58
N ARG A 9 26.52 21.71 -15.83
CA ARG A 9 27.59 21.82 -16.85
C ARG A 9 28.58 22.94 -16.54
N ASN A 10 28.10 24.02 -15.94
CA ASN A 10 28.91 25.21 -15.65
C ASN A 10 29.68 25.07 -14.33
N ASN A 11 29.20 24.26 -13.38
CA ASN A 11 29.87 23.93 -12.12
C ASN A 11 30.52 22.54 -12.15
N LEU A 12 31.62 22.41 -12.91
CA LEU A 12 32.37 21.15 -13.11
C LEU A 12 33.11 20.62 -11.88
N THR A 13 33.25 21.43 -10.82
CA THR A 13 34.06 21.12 -9.63
C THR A 13 33.47 20.05 -8.73
N GLU A 14 32.25 19.60 -9.00
CA GLU A 14 31.37 19.21 -7.91
C GLU A 14 30.66 17.84 -8.18
N GLY A 15 30.56 17.38 -9.43
CA GLY A 15 30.20 15.99 -9.77
C GLY A 15 28.74 15.56 -9.52
N CYS A 16 27.90 16.41 -8.91
CA CYS A 16 26.47 16.13 -8.76
C CYS A 16 25.62 16.68 -9.90
N GLY A 17 24.40 16.18 -10.06
CA GLY A 17 23.50 16.51 -11.18
C GLY A 17 23.68 15.62 -12.41
N TYR A 18 24.80 14.91 -12.52
CA TYR A 18 25.03 13.91 -13.55
C TYR A 18 24.21 12.64 -13.31
N PRO A 19 23.58 12.06 -14.36
CA PRO A 19 23.00 10.74 -14.25
C PRO A 19 24.11 9.70 -14.00
N ARG A 20 23.84 8.70 -13.17
CA ARG A 20 24.79 7.61 -12.93
C ARG A 20 25.03 6.79 -14.20
N GLU A 21 26.21 6.21 -14.29
CA GLU A 21 26.57 5.30 -15.39
C GLU A 21 25.68 4.04 -15.43
N ASP A 22 25.23 3.58 -14.26
CA ASP A 22 24.33 2.43 -14.09
C ASP A 22 22.83 2.81 -14.07
N SER A 23 22.46 4.00 -14.56
CA SER A 23 21.06 4.49 -14.52
C SER A 23 20.06 3.55 -15.22
N TRP A 24 20.53 2.81 -16.23
CA TRP A 24 19.73 1.84 -17.00
C TRP A 24 19.70 0.44 -16.39
N GLN A 25 20.43 0.21 -15.30
CA GLN A 25 20.42 -1.05 -14.56
C GLN A 25 19.41 -0.95 -13.42
N MET A 26 18.49 -1.92 -13.37
CA MET A 26 17.45 -1.96 -12.36
C MET A 26 17.99 -2.45 -11.01
N LEU A 27 18.66 -3.61 -10.98
CA LEU A 27 19.33 -4.14 -9.79
C LEU A 27 20.80 -3.73 -9.81
N ARG A 28 21.21 -2.93 -8.83
CA ARG A 28 22.54 -2.31 -8.78
C ARG A 28 23.41 -2.89 -7.68
N GLU A 29 24.66 -2.43 -7.60
CA GLU A 29 25.66 -2.87 -6.64
C GLU A 29 25.11 -2.93 -5.19
N PRO A 30 25.40 -3.99 -4.42
CA PRO A 30 24.77 -4.23 -3.12
C PRO A 30 25.19 -3.26 -2.00
N LEU A 31 26.34 -2.59 -2.08
CA LEU A 31 26.90 -1.85 -0.94
C LEU A 31 26.74 -0.33 -1.03
N HIS A 32 26.95 0.25 -2.21
CA HIS A 32 27.05 1.71 -2.40
C HIS A 32 25.97 2.29 -3.33
N SER A 33 24.97 1.49 -3.70
CA SER A 33 23.89 1.94 -4.58
C SER A 33 22.61 2.28 -3.82
N ASP A 34 21.80 3.17 -4.39
CA ASP A 34 20.47 3.55 -3.90
C ASP A 34 19.42 2.45 -4.13
N MET A 35 19.71 1.51 -5.03
CA MET A 35 18.88 0.33 -5.26
C MET A 35 19.74 -0.93 -5.16
N PRO A 36 20.24 -1.23 -3.95
CA PRO A 36 21.12 -2.36 -3.76
C PRO A 36 20.33 -3.65 -3.99
N TRP A 37 20.78 -4.50 -4.92
CA TRP A 37 19.96 -5.62 -5.39
C TRP A 37 19.52 -6.58 -4.27
N ALA A 38 20.39 -6.84 -3.29
CA ALA A 38 20.06 -7.73 -2.18
C ALA A 38 19.10 -7.06 -1.20
N GLY A 39 19.26 -5.76 -0.95
CA GLY A 39 18.29 -4.98 -0.18
C GLY A 39 16.92 -4.98 -0.86
N PHE A 40 16.89 -4.78 -2.17
CA PHE A 40 15.66 -4.85 -2.95
C PHE A 40 15.00 -6.24 -2.88
N LEU A 41 15.71 -7.31 -3.22
CA LEU A 41 15.10 -8.65 -3.26
C LEU A 41 14.67 -9.17 -1.90
N PHE A 42 15.43 -8.93 -0.84
CA PHE A 42 15.12 -9.49 0.48
C PHE A 42 14.34 -8.51 1.36
N GLY A 43 14.72 -7.23 1.37
CA GLY A 43 14.06 -6.19 2.14
C GLY A 43 12.72 -5.76 1.55
N GLN A 44 12.69 -5.41 0.25
CA GLN A 44 11.45 -4.96 -0.39
C GLN A 44 10.42 -6.08 -0.51
N THR A 45 10.85 -7.35 -0.59
CA THR A 45 9.91 -8.49 -0.57
C THR A 45 9.11 -8.53 0.72
N VAL A 46 9.72 -8.25 1.88
CA VAL A 46 8.98 -8.20 3.15
C VAL A 46 7.95 -7.06 3.13
N ALA A 47 8.35 -5.86 2.68
CA ALA A 47 7.42 -4.74 2.54
C ALA A 47 6.27 -5.06 1.55
N SER A 48 6.58 -5.83 0.50
CA SER A 48 5.58 -6.28 -0.49
C SER A 48 4.61 -7.30 0.11
N ILE A 49 5.07 -8.20 0.97
CA ILE A 49 4.19 -9.14 1.69
C ILE A 49 3.22 -8.36 2.58
N TRP A 50 3.71 -7.36 3.32
CA TRP A 50 2.82 -6.49 4.08
C TRP A 50 1.77 -5.82 3.18
N TYR A 51 2.22 -5.14 2.12
CA TYR A 51 1.35 -4.36 1.24
C TYR A 51 0.30 -5.22 0.52
N TRP A 52 0.65 -6.41 0.03
CA TRP A 52 -0.26 -7.23 -0.77
C TRP A 52 -1.09 -8.22 0.05
N CYS A 53 -0.61 -8.63 1.23
CA CYS A 53 -1.24 -9.68 2.01
C CYS A 53 -1.87 -9.20 3.31
N THR A 54 -1.46 -8.04 3.83
CA THR A 54 -1.91 -7.55 5.14
C THR A 54 -2.57 -6.16 5.08
N ASP A 55 -2.28 -5.35 4.06
CA ASP A 55 -2.95 -4.06 3.86
C ASP A 55 -4.45 -4.28 3.66
N GLN A 56 -5.25 -3.63 4.50
CA GLN A 56 -6.70 -3.74 4.51
C GLN A 56 -7.31 -3.38 3.15
N LEU A 57 -6.75 -2.40 2.43
CA LEU A 57 -7.28 -2.02 1.12
C LEU A 57 -7.16 -3.16 0.10
N MET A 58 -6.07 -3.94 0.16
CA MET A 58 -5.86 -5.08 -0.72
C MET A 58 -6.67 -6.30 -0.27
N VAL A 59 -6.71 -6.56 1.03
CA VAL A 59 -7.49 -7.67 1.62
C VAL A 59 -8.98 -7.49 1.33
N GLN A 60 -9.52 -6.27 1.46
CA GLN A 60 -10.93 -5.99 1.16
C GLN A 60 -11.28 -6.24 -0.31
N ARG A 61 -10.38 -5.91 -1.24
CA ARG A 61 -10.58 -6.22 -2.68
C ARG A 61 -10.61 -7.71 -2.95
N ALA A 62 -9.76 -8.48 -2.28
CA ALA A 62 -9.79 -9.94 -2.37
C ALA A 62 -11.09 -10.52 -1.75
N LEU A 63 -11.53 -9.98 -0.60
CA LEU A 63 -12.77 -10.38 0.10
C LEU A 63 -14.06 -10.01 -0.63
N ALA A 64 -14.00 -9.06 -1.57
CA ALA A 64 -15.14 -8.68 -2.41
C ALA A 64 -15.30 -9.58 -3.66
N ALA A 65 -14.42 -10.55 -3.89
CA ALA A 65 -14.49 -11.43 -5.05
C ALA A 65 -15.55 -12.54 -4.88
N LYS A 66 -16.08 -13.05 -5.99
CA LYS A 66 -17.17 -14.07 -5.97
C LYS A 66 -16.80 -15.38 -5.27
N ASN A 67 -15.55 -15.78 -5.36
CA ASN A 67 -15.00 -17.00 -4.77
C ASN A 67 -13.46 -16.95 -4.84
N LEU A 68 -12.79 -17.92 -4.21
CA LEU A 68 -11.34 -18.03 -4.20
C LEU A 68 -10.69 -17.99 -5.60
N SER A 69 -11.30 -18.63 -6.60
CA SER A 69 -10.73 -18.63 -7.97
C SER A 69 -10.76 -17.25 -8.61
N HIS A 70 -11.81 -16.47 -8.36
CA HIS A 70 -11.92 -15.10 -8.86
C HIS A 70 -10.95 -14.18 -8.11
N ALA A 71 -10.78 -14.37 -6.80
CA ALA A 71 -9.79 -13.63 -6.02
C ALA A 71 -8.37 -13.88 -6.57
N GLN A 72 -7.98 -15.16 -6.75
CA GLN A 72 -6.69 -15.54 -7.34
C GLN A 72 -6.51 -15.00 -8.77
N GLY A 73 -7.55 -15.10 -9.59
CA GLY A 73 -7.54 -14.56 -10.96
C GLY A 73 -7.35 -13.04 -10.99
N GLY A 74 -8.01 -12.31 -10.07
CA GLY A 74 -7.81 -10.88 -9.88
C GLY A 74 -6.39 -10.53 -9.47
N CYS A 75 -5.80 -11.27 -8.53
CA CYS A 75 -4.40 -11.10 -8.12
C CYS A 75 -3.42 -11.36 -9.28
N LEU A 76 -3.65 -12.40 -10.08
CA LEU A 76 -2.81 -12.70 -11.25
C LEU A 76 -2.91 -11.61 -12.32
N LEU A 77 -4.12 -11.15 -12.63
CA LEU A 77 -4.34 -10.04 -13.57
C LEU A 77 -3.65 -8.77 -13.08
N ALA A 78 -3.75 -8.45 -11.80
CA ALA A 78 -3.04 -7.32 -11.19
C ALA A 78 -1.52 -7.47 -11.36
N GLY A 79 -0.98 -8.69 -11.18
CA GLY A 79 0.42 -8.99 -11.46
C GLY A 79 0.82 -8.67 -12.90
N TYR A 80 0.04 -9.10 -13.90
CA TYR A 80 0.35 -8.82 -15.30
C TYR A 80 0.32 -7.32 -15.61
N ILE A 81 -0.68 -6.60 -15.08
CA ILE A 81 -0.79 -5.15 -15.24
C ILE A 81 0.41 -4.44 -14.57
N LYS A 82 0.95 -4.97 -13.48
CA LYS A 82 2.13 -4.43 -12.78
C LYS A 82 3.45 -4.54 -13.56
N LEU A 83 3.49 -5.20 -14.71
CA LEU A 83 4.62 -5.12 -15.64
C LEU A 83 4.64 -3.81 -16.44
N LEU A 84 3.49 -3.11 -16.55
CA LEU A 84 3.35 -1.90 -17.36
C LEU A 84 3.92 -0.60 -16.74
N PRO A 85 3.89 -0.35 -15.42
CA PRO A 85 4.39 0.89 -14.83
C PRO A 85 5.84 1.24 -15.20
N MET A 86 6.69 0.26 -15.47
CA MET A 86 8.04 0.52 -16.00
C MET A 86 7.98 1.33 -17.31
N PHE A 87 7.10 0.93 -18.23
CA PHE A 87 6.94 1.58 -19.53
C PHE A 87 6.03 2.82 -19.49
N LEU A 88 5.03 2.82 -18.61
CA LEU A 88 4.02 3.88 -18.55
C LEU A 88 4.33 4.99 -17.55
N MET A 89 5.22 4.76 -16.58
CA MET A 89 5.56 5.75 -15.54
C MET A 89 7.07 6.04 -15.51
N VAL A 90 7.92 5.01 -15.42
CA VAL A 90 9.37 5.21 -15.28
C VAL A 90 10.00 5.76 -16.56
N LEU A 91 9.76 5.12 -17.72
CA LEU A 91 10.29 5.60 -18.99
C LEU A 91 9.87 7.04 -19.34
N PRO A 92 8.59 7.45 -19.22
CA PRO A 92 8.20 8.84 -19.39
C PRO A 92 8.92 9.79 -18.43
N GLY A 93 9.15 9.40 -17.18
CA GLY A 93 9.94 10.19 -16.23
C GLY A 93 11.38 10.42 -16.72
N MET A 94 12.02 9.39 -17.23
CA MET A 94 13.38 9.47 -17.80
C MET A 94 13.42 10.35 -19.05
N ILE A 95 12.47 10.17 -19.96
CA ILE A 95 12.32 10.97 -21.18
C ILE A 95 12.13 12.45 -20.81
N SER A 96 11.30 12.75 -19.81
CA SER A 96 11.05 14.11 -19.33
C SER A 96 12.33 14.82 -18.89
N ARG A 97 13.22 14.11 -18.18
CA ARG A 97 14.51 14.66 -17.73
C ARG A 97 15.39 15.10 -18.90
N VAL A 98 15.34 14.37 -20.03
CA VAL A 98 16.09 14.71 -21.26
C VAL A 98 15.51 15.95 -21.94
N PHE A 99 14.19 16.08 -21.98
CA PHE A 99 13.53 17.24 -22.61
C PHE A 99 13.59 18.51 -21.76
N PHE A 100 13.65 18.39 -20.43
CA PHE A 100 13.60 19.52 -19.50
C PHE A 100 14.72 19.51 -18.46
N PRO A 101 16.00 19.50 -18.88
CA PRO A 101 17.14 19.34 -17.98
C PRO A 101 17.24 20.49 -16.96
N ASN A 102 17.06 21.75 -17.39
CA ASN A 102 17.22 22.92 -16.50
C ASN A 102 16.15 23.02 -15.40
N GLU A 103 15.02 22.34 -15.57
CA GLU A 103 13.92 22.38 -14.61
C GLU A 103 13.78 21.08 -13.80
N LEU A 104 14.19 19.94 -14.35
CA LEU A 104 14.06 18.63 -13.68
C LEU A 104 15.40 18.06 -13.17
N ALA A 105 16.52 18.53 -13.71
CA ALA A 105 17.88 18.14 -13.35
C ALA A 105 18.66 19.30 -12.70
N CYS A 106 17.96 20.22 -12.04
CA CYS A 106 18.58 21.25 -11.20
C CYS A 106 19.51 20.60 -10.16
N ALA A 107 20.67 21.22 -9.91
CA ALA A 107 21.70 20.69 -9.00
C ALA A 107 22.01 21.64 -7.85
N SER A 108 21.95 22.96 -8.07
CA SER A 108 21.99 23.95 -7.00
C SER A 108 20.65 24.10 -6.28
N ALA A 109 20.73 24.36 -4.97
CA ALA A 109 19.54 24.57 -4.14
C ALA A 109 18.72 25.79 -4.58
N GLU A 110 19.39 26.86 -5.03
CA GLU A 110 18.75 28.09 -5.52
C GLU A 110 17.91 27.82 -6.77
N SER A 111 18.49 27.16 -7.78
CA SER A 111 17.79 26.78 -9.01
C SER A 111 16.60 25.86 -8.73
N CYS A 112 16.76 24.84 -7.88
CA CYS A 112 15.67 23.93 -7.56
C CYS A 112 14.52 24.62 -6.77
N LEU A 113 14.86 25.54 -5.86
CA LEU A 113 13.85 26.32 -5.12
C LEU A 113 13.01 27.20 -6.05
N GLU A 114 13.65 27.85 -7.04
CA GLU A 114 12.94 28.68 -8.01
C GLU A 114 11.95 27.88 -8.85
N VAL A 115 12.34 26.68 -9.30
CA VAL A 115 11.52 25.86 -10.20
C VAL A 115 10.38 25.13 -9.49
N CYS A 116 10.66 24.51 -8.33
CA CYS A 116 9.69 23.60 -7.70
C CYS A 116 9.55 23.77 -6.18
N GLY A 117 10.20 24.77 -5.57
CA GLY A 117 10.11 25.01 -4.13
C GLY A 117 10.77 23.92 -3.27
N SER A 118 11.69 23.13 -3.84
CA SER A 118 12.45 22.09 -3.15
C SER A 118 13.93 22.33 -3.35
N ALA A 119 14.73 22.35 -2.27
CA ALA A 119 16.16 22.61 -2.34
C ALA A 119 16.99 21.41 -2.84
N THR A 120 16.41 20.22 -2.89
CA THR A 120 17.12 18.96 -3.17
C THR A 120 16.82 18.37 -4.55
N GLY A 121 15.71 18.78 -5.20
CA GLY A 121 15.38 18.33 -6.54
C GLY A 121 13.90 18.42 -6.90
N CYS A 122 13.62 18.35 -8.22
CA CYS A 122 12.30 18.53 -8.81
C CYS A 122 11.75 17.27 -9.52
N SER A 123 12.19 16.07 -9.11
CA SER A 123 11.86 14.81 -9.80
C SER A 123 10.35 14.51 -9.86
N ASN A 124 9.60 14.91 -8.84
CA ASN A 124 8.14 14.73 -8.80
C ASN A 124 7.40 15.44 -9.96
N LEU A 125 7.98 16.48 -10.55
CA LEU A 125 7.39 17.26 -11.64
C LEU A 125 7.57 16.59 -13.02
N ALA A 126 8.41 15.55 -13.12
CA ALA A 126 8.80 14.95 -14.39
C ALA A 126 7.60 14.45 -15.21
N TYR A 127 6.70 13.66 -14.61
CA TYR A 127 5.56 13.11 -15.33
C TYR A 127 4.53 14.18 -15.73
N PRO A 128 4.01 15.04 -14.81
CA PRO A 128 3.06 16.08 -15.18
C PRO A 128 3.59 17.02 -16.27
N LYS A 129 4.90 17.32 -16.23
CA LYS A 129 5.52 18.23 -17.17
C LYS A 129 5.63 17.66 -18.58
N LEU A 130 6.06 16.40 -18.72
CA LEU A 130 6.10 15.74 -20.02
C LEU A 130 4.71 15.63 -20.62
N VAL A 131 3.73 15.28 -19.80
CA VAL A 131 2.35 15.17 -20.25
C VAL A 131 1.83 16.54 -20.73
N ALA A 132 2.07 17.61 -19.95
CA ALA A 132 1.70 18.97 -20.33
C ALA A 132 2.38 19.43 -21.63
N SER A 133 3.65 19.09 -21.85
CA SER A 133 4.40 19.48 -23.05
C SER A 133 4.03 18.67 -24.29
N VAL A 134 3.81 17.35 -24.15
CA VAL A 134 3.38 16.48 -25.25
C VAL A 134 2.00 16.92 -25.74
N TYR A 135 1.08 17.24 -24.83
CA TYR A 135 -0.23 17.76 -25.21
C TYR A 135 -0.18 19.17 -25.80
N ALA A 136 0.83 19.99 -25.46
CA ALA A 136 1.03 21.29 -26.07
C ALA A 136 1.59 21.20 -27.50
N ASN A 137 2.53 20.28 -27.77
CA ASN A 137 3.29 20.26 -29.03
C ASN A 137 2.84 19.19 -30.05
N SER A 138 2.38 18.00 -29.60
CA SER A 138 2.10 16.88 -30.53
C SER A 138 0.65 16.80 -31.02
N LEU A 139 -0.29 17.51 -30.38
CA LEU A 139 -1.70 17.57 -30.80
C LEU A 139 -2.08 18.88 -31.51
N TYR A 140 -1.18 19.87 -31.52
CA TYR A 140 -1.43 21.13 -32.22
C TYR A 140 -1.50 20.93 -33.75
N LEU A 141 -0.80 19.92 -34.28
CA LEU A 141 -0.72 19.65 -35.72
C LEU A 141 -1.84 18.75 -36.28
N LEU A 142 -2.61 18.03 -35.45
CA LEU A 142 -3.57 17.03 -35.96
C LEU A 142 -5.03 17.24 -35.53
N PHE A 143 -5.32 17.93 -34.40
CA PHE A 143 -6.70 18.02 -33.92
C PHE A 143 -7.18 19.35 -33.33
N ASN A 144 -6.33 20.38 -33.18
CA ASN A 144 -6.74 21.72 -32.68
C ASN A 144 -7.78 21.67 -31.53
N PHE A 145 -7.58 20.74 -30.59
CA PHE A 145 -8.57 20.41 -29.56
C PHE A 145 -8.23 21.18 -28.27
N THR A 146 -8.80 22.37 -28.12
CA THR A 146 -8.58 23.31 -27.00
C THR A 146 -8.87 22.71 -25.61
N GLY A 147 -9.50 21.53 -25.53
CA GLY A 147 -9.92 20.87 -24.29
C GLY A 147 -8.99 19.78 -23.71
N MET A 148 -7.89 19.41 -24.36
CA MET A 148 -7.09 18.27 -23.89
C MET A 148 -6.41 18.46 -22.54
N LYS A 149 -5.97 19.70 -22.24
CA LYS A 149 -5.44 20.05 -20.90
C LYS A 149 -6.50 19.85 -19.81
N GLY A 150 -7.77 20.17 -20.12
CA GLY A 150 -8.90 19.94 -19.23
C GLY A 150 -9.19 18.45 -19.01
N ILE A 151 -9.12 17.62 -20.07
CA ILE A 151 -9.28 16.16 -19.96
C ILE A 151 -8.19 15.57 -19.07
N MET A 152 -6.93 15.96 -19.25
CA MET A 152 -5.82 15.51 -18.42
C MET A 152 -6.04 15.86 -16.94
N LEU A 153 -6.36 17.13 -16.64
CA LEU A 153 -6.64 17.55 -15.27
C LEU A 153 -7.84 16.80 -14.67
N ALA A 154 -8.90 16.57 -15.45
CA ALA A 154 -10.06 15.81 -15.02
C ALA A 154 -9.69 14.35 -14.70
N VAL A 155 -8.90 13.69 -15.55
CA VAL A 155 -8.43 12.30 -15.32
C VAL A 155 -7.55 12.22 -14.07
N MET A 156 -6.64 13.18 -13.87
CA MET A 156 -5.80 13.23 -12.68
C MET A 156 -6.62 13.42 -11.41
N LEU A 157 -7.57 14.36 -11.42
CA LEU A 157 -8.47 14.60 -10.28
C LEU A 157 -9.36 13.40 -10.00
N ALA A 158 -9.90 12.74 -11.04
CA ALA A 158 -10.73 11.55 -10.90
C ALA A 158 -9.95 10.38 -10.30
N ALA A 159 -8.71 10.14 -10.76
CA ALA A 159 -7.83 9.11 -10.22
C ALA A 159 -7.52 9.37 -8.74
N LEU A 160 -7.13 10.60 -8.40
CA LEU A 160 -6.86 11.00 -7.01
C LEU A 160 -8.10 10.82 -6.12
N MET A 161 -9.29 11.23 -6.58
CA MET A 161 -10.53 11.06 -5.81
C MET A 161 -10.88 9.59 -5.58
N SER A 162 -10.61 8.70 -6.55
CA SER A 162 -10.84 7.26 -6.41
C SER A 162 -9.94 6.63 -5.35
N ASP A 163 -8.66 7.00 -5.34
CA ASP A 163 -7.69 6.49 -4.36
C ASP A 163 -7.98 7.02 -2.95
N LEU A 164 -8.24 8.32 -2.81
CA LEU A 164 -8.62 8.93 -1.54
C LEU A 164 -9.88 8.29 -0.95
N THR A 165 -10.90 8.06 -1.79
CA THR A 165 -12.14 7.40 -1.36
C THR A 165 -11.85 6.00 -0.80
N SER A 166 -10.99 5.23 -1.47
CA SER A 166 -10.63 3.88 -1.04
C SER A 166 -9.87 3.88 0.30
N ILE A 167 -8.87 4.76 0.44
CA ILE A 167 -8.05 4.88 1.67
C ILE A 167 -8.91 5.30 2.86
N PHE A 168 -9.75 6.33 2.69
CA PHE A 168 -10.61 6.82 3.76
C PHE A 168 -11.66 5.80 4.16
N ASN A 169 -12.24 5.06 3.21
CA ASN A 169 -13.20 4.00 3.51
C ASN A 169 -12.54 2.84 4.29
N SER A 170 -11.35 2.38 3.86
CA SER A 170 -10.63 1.32 4.58
C SER A 170 -10.22 1.77 5.99
N THR A 171 -9.73 3.00 6.15
CA THR A 171 -9.39 3.57 7.46
C THR A 171 -10.60 3.67 8.38
N SER A 172 -11.72 4.17 7.84
CA SER A 172 -13.00 4.26 8.56
C SER A 172 -13.48 2.90 9.03
N THR A 173 -13.36 1.87 8.18
CA THR A 173 -13.72 0.50 8.52
C THR A 173 -12.83 -0.06 9.64
N LEU A 174 -11.51 0.12 9.54
CA LEU A 174 -10.57 -0.34 10.59
C LEU A 174 -10.89 0.33 11.93
N PHE A 175 -11.09 1.65 11.94
CA PHE A 175 -11.41 2.36 13.17
C PHE A 175 -12.75 1.91 13.76
N THR A 176 -13.79 1.77 12.93
CA THR A 176 -15.13 1.43 13.42
C THR A 176 -15.22 -0.03 13.91
N MET A 177 -14.74 -0.97 13.12
CA MET A 177 -14.83 -2.40 13.43
C MET A 177 -13.83 -2.85 14.49
N ASP A 178 -12.59 -2.33 14.45
CA ASP A 178 -11.51 -2.88 15.28
C ASP A 178 -11.28 -2.06 16.55
N ILE A 179 -11.46 -0.73 16.51
CA ILE A 179 -11.20 0.16 17.65
C ILE A 179 -12.49 0.54 18.35
N TRP A 180 -13.46 1.08 17.62
CA TRP A 180 -14.70 1.60 18.20
C TRP A 180 -15.55 0.49 18.81
N LYS A 181 -15.75 -0.62 18.10
CA LYS A 181 -16.51 -1.77 18.63
C LYS A 181 -15.91 -2.29 19.93
N TYR A 182 -14.60 -2.54 19.95
CA TYR A 182 -13.88 -2.98 21.15
C TYR A 182 -14.02 -1.99 22.33
N PHE A 183 -13.82 -0.70 22.08
CA PHE A 183 -13.90 0.31 23.14
C PHE A 183 -15.33 0.52 23.64
N ARG A 184 -16.32 0.46 22.74
CA ARG A 184 -17.73 0.63 23.07
C ARG A 184 -18.25 -0.50 23.94
N GLU A 185 -17.91 -1.74 23.60
CA GLU A 185 -18.23 -2.92 24.42
C GLU A 185 -17.62 -2.79 25.82
N LYS A 186 -16.35 -2.38 25.91
CA LYS A 186 -15.67 -2.23 27.20
C LYS A 186 -16.23 -1.12 28.10
N ILE A 187 -16.80 -0.05 27.52
CA ILE A 187 -17.36 1.07 28.29
C ILE A 187 -18.82 0.85 28.66
N SER A 188 -19.60 0.26 27.75
CA SER A 188 -21.05 0.24 27.86
C SER A 188 -21.64 -1.14 28.07
N ASP A 189 -20.81 -2.19 28.06
CA ASP A 189 -21.19 -3.61 28.05
C ASP A 189 -22.27 -3.92 27.00
N LYS A 190 -22.27 -3.17 25.89
CA LYS A 190 -23.23 -3.27 24.80
C LYS A 190 -22.53 -3.13 23.46
N GLU A 191 -22.90 -3.98 22.52
CA GLU A 191 -22.46 -3.83 21.13
C GLU A 191 -22.99 -2.52 20.52
N PRO A 192 -22.17 -1.81 19.74
CA PRO A 192 -22.60 -0.61 19.03
C PRO A 192 -23.69 -0.94 18.01
N SER A 193 -24.70 -0.08 17.91
CA SER A 193 -25.69 -0.18 16.83
C SER A 193 -25.04 0.08 15.47
N VAL A 194 -25.55 -0.54 14.40
CA VAL A 194 -25.09 -0.28 13.02
C VAL A 194 -25.21 1.21 12.66
N LYS A 195 -26.23 1.92 13.17
CA LYS A 195 -26.36 3.38 13.00
C LYS A 195 -25.18 4.14 13.58
N GLU A 196 -24.81 3.79 14.82
CA GLU A 196 -23.69 4.40 15.54
C GLU A 196 -22.40 4.20 14.74
N LEU A 197 -22.18 2.98 14.26
CA LEU A 197 -21.00 2.62 13.48
C LEU A 197 -20.88 3.43 12.19
N MET A 198 -21.99 3.63 11.46
CA MET A 198 -21.99 4.43 10.23
C MET A 198 -21.75 5.92 10.48
N VAL A 199 -22.27 6.48 11.57
CA VAL A 199 -22.03 7.88 11.95
C VAL A 199 -20.58 8.09 12.37
N VAL A 200 -20.05 7.22 13.24
CA VAL A 200 -18.65 7.24 13.69
C VAL A 200 -17.72 7.07 12.48
N GLY A 201 -18.04 6.16 11.57
CA GLY A 201 -17.25 5.95 10.36
C GLY A 201 -17.10 7.23 9.52
N ARG A 202 -18.17 7.98 9.31
CA ARG A 202 -18.12 9.25 8.56
C ARG A 202 -17.38 10.35 9.32
N LEU A 203 -17.56 10.42 10.64
CA LEU A 203 -16.82 11.36 11.48
C LEU A 203 -15.31 11.12 11.38
N VAL A 204 -14.89 9.85 11.41
CA VAL A 204 -13.48 9.45 11.25
C VAL A 204 -12.95 9.92 9.90
N VAL A 205 -13.71 9.79 8.81
CA VAL A 205 -13.29 10.30 7.49
C VAL A 205 -13.03 11.81 7.53
N VAL A 206 -13.92 12.59 8.13
CA VAL A 206 -13.75 14.05 8.24
C VAL A 206 -12.49 14.40 9.05
N VAL A 207 -12.27 13.73 10.18
CA VAL A 207 -11.09 13.93 11.02
C VAL A 207 -9.81 13.57 10.26
N MET A 208 -9.80 12.45 9.54
CA MET A 208 -8.65 12.02 8.75
C MET A 208 -8.33 12.98 7.60
N VAL A 209 -9.33 13.58 6.96
CA VAL A 209 -9.12 14.62 5.94
C VAL A 209 -8.42 15.84 6.54
N ILE A 210 -8.88 16.31 7.71
CA ILE A 210 -8.27 17.46 8.39
C ILE A 210 -6.81 17.16 8.75
N ILE A 211 -6.53 16.01 9.35
CA ILE A 211 -5.17 15.61 9.71
C ILE A 211 -4.28 15.49 8.46
N SER A 212 -4.80 14.93 7.36
CA SER A 212 -4.06 14.79 6.10
C SER A 212 -3.65 16.15 5.52
N ILE A 213 -4.53 17.16 5.58
CA ILE A 213 -4.23 18.53 5.13
C ILE A 213 -3.17 19.17 6.03
N LEU A 214 -3.29 19.00 7.36
CA LEU A 214 -2.31 19.52 8.32
C LEU A 214 -0.92 18.88 8.17
N TRP A 215 -0.83 17.68 7.59
CA TRP A 215 0.42 16.96 7.39
C TRP A 215 1.19 17.36 6.12
N ILE A 216 0.56 18.09 5.18
CA ILE A 216 1.18 18.49 3.90
C ILE A 216 2.53 19.24 4.11
N PRO A 217 2.65 20.22 5.01
CA PRO A 217 3.91 20.94 5.21
C PRO A 217 5.05 20.04 5.71
N VAL A 218 4.72 19.00 6.49
CA VAL A 218 5.70 18.01 6.96
C VAL A 218 6.21 17.21 5.76
N ILE A 219 5.33 16.73 4.88
CA ILE A 219 5.73 15.98 3.68
C ILE A 219 6.59 16.83 2.75
N GLN A 220 6.26 18.12 2.56
CA GLN A 220 7.05 19.04 1.73
C GLN A 220 8.48 19.20 2.23
N GLN A 221 8.68 19.25 3.54
CA GLN A 221 10.00 19.36 4.15
C GLN A 221 10.78 18.04 4.17
N MET A 222 10.09 16.89 4.15
CA MET A 222 10.70 15.57 4.35
C MET A 222 11.02 14.83 3.05
N GLN A 223 10.23 15.02 1.99
CA GLN A 223 10.30 14.17 0.80
C GLN A 223 11.53 14.39 -0.09
N GLY A 224 12.32 15.45 0.14
CA GLY A 224 13.55 15.72 -0.60
C GLY A 224 13.40 15.78 -2.14
N GLY A 225 12.22 16.14 -2.66
CA GLY A 225 11.96 16.18 -4.11
C GLY A 225 11.67 14.82 -4.77
N GLN A 226 11.68 13.72 -4.01
CA GLN A 226 11.45 12.35 -4.46
C GLN A 226 10.44 11.65 -3.54
N LEU A 227 9.16 11.95 -3.74
CA LEU A 227 8.09 11.48 -2.86
C LEU A 227 7.99 9.95 -2.78
N PHE A 228 8.32 9.25 -3.87
CA PHE A 228 8.26 7.80 -3.92
C PHE A 228 9.24 7.14 -2.95
N LEU A 229 10.49 7.62 -2.88
CA LEU A 229 11.49 7.05 -1.96
C LEU A 229 11.10 7.31 -0.51
N TYR A 230 10.64 8.52 -0.20
CA TYR A 230 10.13 8.87 1.12
C TYR A 230 9.01 7.92 1.60
N ILE A 231 8.03 7.62 0.73
CA ILE A 231 6.94 6.67 1.07
C ILE A 231 7.50 5.27 1.31
N GLN A 232 8.47 4.83 0.50
CA GLN A 232 9.11 3.52 0.66
C GLN A 232 9.93 3.42 1.94
N GLU A 233 10.65 4.48 2.32
CA GLU A 233 11.41 4.55 3.57
C GLU A 233 10.51 4.43 4.79
N ILE A 234 9.43 5.21 4.86
CA ILE A 234 8.46 5.11 5.96
C ILE A 234 7.85 3.72 6.01
N SER A 235 7.48 3.16 4.85
CA SER A 235 6.94 1.80 4.77
C SER A 235 7.97 0.78 5.27
N ALA A 236 9.25 0.92 4.92
CA ALA A 236 10.34 0.06 5.37
C ALA A 236 10.57 0.12 6.89
N TYR A 237 10.17 1.20 7.57
CA TYR A 237 10.32 1.34 9.02
C TYR A 237 9.14 0.78 9.81
N LEU A 238 7.95 0.69 9.21
CA LEU A 238 6.71 0.33 9.92
C LEU A 238 6.08 -0.98 9.43
N ALA A 239 6.22 -1.34 8.16
CA ALA A 239 5.60 -2.52 7.56
C ALA A 239 6.23 -3.86 7.98
N PRO A 240 7.58 -3.99 8.10
CA PRO A 240 8.19 -5.30 8.34
C PRO A 240 7.74 -6.03 9.62
N PRO A 241 7.54 -5.36 10.77
CA PRO A 241 7.02 -6.01 11.96
C PRO A 241 5.65 -6.67 11.77
N ILE A 242 4.75 -6.03 11.00
CA ILE A 242 3.43 -6.58 10.69
C ILE A 242 3.56 -7.81 9.77
N ALA A 243 4.39 -7.72 8.72
CA ALA A 243 4.63 -8.87 7.85
C ALA A 243 5.22 -10.06 8.63
N ALA A 244 6.15 -9.80 9.56
CA ALA A 244 6.76 -10.82 10.40
C ALA A 244 5.72 -11.57 11.24
N THR A 245 4.88 -10.86 11.99
CA THR A 245 3.86 -11.48 12.84
C THR A 245 2.83 -12.26 12.04
N TYR A 246 2.39 -11.75 10.89
CA TYR A 246 1.47 -12.51 10.01
C TYR A 246 2.10 -13.79 9.48
N LEU A 247 3.37 -13.76 9.04
CA LEU A 247 4.05 -14.96 8.55
C LEU A 247 4.26 -15.99 9.67
N VAL A 248 4.66 -15.55 10.86
CA VAL A 248 4.81 -16.42 12.03
C VAL A 248 3.44 -17.04 12.39
N ALA A 249 2.39 -16.25 12.47
CA ALA A 249 1.04 -16.72 12.80
C ALA A 249 0.48 -17.72 11.76
N ILE A 250 0.75 -17.51 10.48
CA ILE A 250 0.27 -18.39 9.40
C ILE A 250 1.07 -19.70 9.36
N PHE A 251 2.41 -19.64 9.45
CA PHE A 251 3.26 -20.80 9.18
C PHE A 251 3.69 -21.57 10.43
N TRP A 252 3.58 -20.99 11.63
CA TRP A 252 4.05 -21.61 12.87
C TRP A 252 2.94 -21.73 13.91
N SER A 253 2.46 -22.96 14.11
CA SER A 253 1.35 -23.28 15.02
C SER A 253 1.64 -23.06 16.51
N ARG A 254 2.91 -22.88 16.88
CA ARG A 254 3.32 -22.63 18.27
C ARG A 254 3.32 -21.14 18.64
N GLY A 255 3.20 -20.24 17.65
CA GLY A 255 3.07 -18.81 17.86
C GLY A 255 1.83 -18.50 18.71
N ASN A 256 1.95 -17.57 19.65
CA ASN A 256 0.86 -17.19 20.55
C ASN A 256 0.69 -15.67 20.62
N GLU A 257 -0.39 -15.23 21.26
CA GLU A 257 -0.76 -13.82 21.39
C GLU A 257 0.36 -12.96 22.00
N GLN A 258 1.03 -13.48 23.03
CA GLN A 258 2.10 -12.76 23.73
C GLN A 258 3.33 -12.56 22.84
N GLY A 259 3.73 -13.60 22.10
CA GLY A 259 4.82 -13.49 21.13
C GLY A 259 4.53 -12.47 20.04
N CYS A 260 3.35 -12.58 19.41
CA CYS A 260 2.92 -11.63 18.39
C CYS A 260 2.90 -10.19 18.91
N PHE A 261 2.35 -9.98 20.12
CA PHE A 261 2.26 -8.65 20.73
C PHE A 261 3.64 -8.05 21.02
N TRP A 262 4.50 -8.76 21.74
CA TRP A 262 5.83 -8.25 22.12
C TRP A 262 6.78 -8.16 20.93
N GLY A 263 6.68 -9.07 19.96
CA GLY A 263 7.40 -8.99 18.69
C GLY A 263 7.05 -7.70 17.94
N LEU A 264 5.75 -7.44 17.77
CA LEU A 264 5.25 -6.24 17.10
C LEU A 264 5.64 -4.95 17.83
N VAL A 265 5.53 -4.92 19.16
CA VAL A 265 5.96 -3.76 19.97
C VAL A 265 7.46 -3.51 19.83
N ALA A 266 8.29 -4.55 19.96
CA ALA A 266 9.74 -4.42 19.81
C ALA A 266 10.13 -3.94 18.39
N GLY A 267 9.52 -4.54 17.36
CA GLY A 267 9.71 -4.14 15.97
C GLY A 267 9.31 -2.68 15.74
N PHE A 268 8.13 -2.25 16.22
CA PHE A 268 7.71 -0.85 16.05
C PHE A 268 8.60 0.14 16.79
N ILE A 269 9.06 -0.18 18.00
CA ILE A 269 9.99 0.69 18.73
C ILE A 269 11.28 0.87 17.93
N VAL A 270 11.88 -0.21 17.44
CA VAL A 270 13.12 -0.14 16.63
C VAL A 270 12.89 0.64 15.32
N GLY A 271 11.74 0.41 14.66
CA GLY A 271 11.35 1.13 13.45
C GLY A 271 11.15 2.62 13.67
N VAL A 272 10.44 3.01 14.74
CA VAL A 272 10.23 4.42 15.11
C VAL A 272 11.54 5.10 15.49
N ILE A 273 12.43 4.40 16.22
CA ILE A 273 13.77 4.93 16.50
C ILE A 273 14.49 5.23 15.19
N ARG A 274 14.54 4.28 14.23
CA ARG A 274 15.14 4.51 12.91
C ARG A 274 14.52 5.72 12.20
N MET A 275 13.19 5.82 12.19
CA MET A 275 12.46 6.93 11.57
C MET A 275 12.84 8.28 12.21
N VAL A 276 12.94 8.36 13.53
CA VAL A 276 13.37 9.56 14.24
C VAL A 276 14.84 9.89 13.94
N LEU A 277 15.72 8.88 13.87
CA LEU A 277 17.11 9.10 13.49
C LEU A 277 17.21 9.69 12.07
N ASP A 278 16.49 9.16 11.09
CA ASP A 278 16.52 9.73 9.72
C ASP A 278 15.84 11.10 9.62
N PHE A 279 14.87 11.38 10.50
CA PHE A 279 14.27 12.69 10.62
C PHE A 279 15.25 13.74 11.15
N VAL A 280 16.03 13.38 12.18
CA VAL A 280 17.00 14.28 12.85
C VAL A 280 18.28 14.43 12.02
N TRP A 281 18.82 13.32 11.52
CA TRP A 281 20.05 13.27 10.72
C TRP A 281 19.73 13.05 9.25
N ARG A 282 19.33 14.14 8.59
CA ARG A 282 18.98 14.12 7.17
C ARG A 282 20.22 13.88 6.30
N GLY A 283 20.00 13.27 5.14
CA GLY A 283 21.02 13.18 4.10
C GLY A 283 21.52 14.58 3.74
N PRO A 284 22.85 14.80 3.67
CA PRO A 284 23.36 16.08 3.24
C PRO A 284 22.90 16.35 1.80
N PRO A 285 22.75 17.63 1.40
CA PRO A 285 22.69 17.95 -0.02
C PRO A 285 23.95 17.44 -0.71
N CYS A 286 23.88 17.26 -2.03
CA CYS A 286 24.98 16.89 -2.91
C CYS A 286 26.35 17.51 -2.55
N TRP A 287 26.34 18.76 -2.07
CA TRP A 287 27.50 19.60 -1.79
C TRP A 287 27.90 19.65 -0.31
N GLY A 288 27.23 18.91 0.57
CA GLY A 288 27.41 18.97 2.02
C GLY A 288 28.21 17.78 2.58
N GLU A 289 28.94 18.02 3.67
CA GLU A 289 29.55 16.93 4.44
C GLU A 289 28.48 16.06 5.12
N ASP A 290 28.69 14.75 5.10
CA ASP A 290 27.76 13.79 5.73
C ASP A 290 28.00 13.68 7.24
N HIS A 291 27.20 14.40 8.02
CA HIS A 291 27.24 14.36 9.48
C HIS A 291 26.36 13.26 10.09
N ARG A 292 25.77 12.37 9.27
CA ARG A 292 24.89 11.32 9.76
C ARG A 292 25.67 10.25 10.54
N PRO A 293 25.11 9.68 11.62
CA PRO A 293 25.73 8.56 12.32
C PRO A 293 25.87 7.35 11.39
N ALA A 294 26.86 6.49 11.64
CA ALA A 294 27.18 5.37 10.75
C ALA A 294 25.98 4.43 10.47
N ILE A 295 25.06 4.27 11.44
CA ILE A 295 23.87 3.44 11.28
C ILE A 295 22.90 4.04 10.24
N THR A 296 22.76 5.37 10.21
CA THR A 296 21.86 6.03 9.25
C THR A 296 22.52 6.25 7.90
N ALA A 297 23.83 6.50 7.88
CA ALA A 297 24.60 6.73 6.66
C ALA A 297 24.88 5.44 5.87
N LYS A 298 25.22 4.33 6.54
CA LYS A 298 25.71 3.11 5.87
C LYS A 298 24.64 2.03 5.68
N VAL A 299 23.56 2.06 6.47
CA VAL A 299 22.50 1.04 6.37
C VAL A 299 21.33 1.59 5.56
N HIS A 300 21.28 1.18 4.30
CA HIS A 300 20.17 1.50 3.41
C HIS A 300 18.83 1.02 3.99
N TYR A 301 17.75 1.78 3.80
CA TYR A 301 16.44 1.49 4.40
C TYR A 301 15.90 0.11 4.03
N MET A 302 16.22 -0.39 2.83
CA MET A 302 15.84 -1.74 2.38
C MET A 302 16.52 -2.84 3.20
N TYR A 303 17.81 -2.70 3.52
CA TYR A 303 18.49 -3.65 4.41
C TYR A 303 17.97 -3.55 5.84
N PHE A 304 17.69 -2.32 6.29
CA PHE A 304 17.07 -2.11 7.59
C PHE A 304 15.71 -2.81 7.69
N ALA A 305 14.87 -2.77 6.65
CA ALA A 305 13.60 -3.50 6.63
C ALA A 305 13.77 -5.01 6.84
N LEU A 306 14.78 -5.61 6.21
CA LEU A 306 15.10 -7.03 6.39
C LEU A 306 15.58 -7.32 7.82
N ILE A 307 16.45 -6.47 8.38
CA ILE A 307 16.93 -6.60 9.75
C ILE A 307 15.76 -6.51 10.73
N LEU A 308 14.89 -5.51 10.54
CA LEU A 308 13.73 -5.27 11.38
C LEU A 308 12.74 -6.44 11.37
N PHE A 309 12.53 -7.02 10.19
CA PHE A 309 11.73 -8.25 10.02
C PHE A 309 12.26 -9.38 10.90
N TRP A 310 13.56 -9.69 10.79
CA TRP A 310 14.15 -10.81 11.54
C TRP A 310 14.21 -10.53 13.04
N ILE A 311 14.48 -9.29 13.47
CA ILE A 311 14.38 -8.90 14.88
C ILE A 311 12.97 -9.21 15.42
N THR A 312 11.94 -8.82 14.66
CA THR A 312 10.54 -9.07 15.05
C THR A 312 10.25 -10.57 15.13
N VAL A 313 10.65 -11.35 14.13
CA VAL A 313 10.49 -12.82 14.13
C VAL A 313 11.20 -13.46 15.33
N ILE A 314 12.42 -13.04 15.64
CA ILE A 314 13.19 -13.59 16.77
C ILE A 314 12.48 -13.30 18.09
N VAL A 315 12.06 -12.06 18.31
CA VAL A 315 11.35 -11.69 19.55
C VAL A 315 10.03 -12.45 19.67
N ASP A 316 9.26 -12.52 18.59
CA ASP A 316 7.99 -13.27 18.55
C ASP A 316 8.21 -14.75 18.90
N VAL A 317 9.18 -15.41 18.24
CA VAL A 317 9.49 -16.83 18.50
C VAL A 317 9.97 -17.05 19.93
N VAL A 318 10.90 -16.23 20.43
CA VAL A 318 11.44 -16.37 21.79
C VAL A 318 10.35 -16.19 22.84
N VAL A 319 9.56 -15.12 22.74
CA VAL A 319 8.48 -14.85 23.70
C VAL A 319 7.38 -15.91 23.59
N SER A 320 7.04 -16.35 22.37
CA SER A 320 6.08 -17.44 22.15
C SER A 320 6.54 -18.74 22.82
N LEU A 321 7.83 -19.10 22.73
CA LEU A 321 8.37 -20.31 23.37
C LEU A 321 8.40 -20.21 24.90
N LEU A 322 8.66 -19.02 25.44
CA LEU A 322 8.72 -18.77 26.89
C LEU A 322 7.34 -18.67 27.55
N THR A 323 6.28 -18.46 26.76
CA THR A 323 4.91 -18.30 27.24
C THR A 323 4.03 -19.51 26.91
N LYS A 324 2.82 -19.55 27.48
CA LYS A 324 1.92 -20.71 27.34
C LYS A 324 1.55 -20.97 25.87
N PRO A 325 1.48 -22.24 25.45
CA PRO A 325 1.05 -22.58 24.09
C PRO A 325 -0.42 -22.20 23.86
N PRO A 326 -0.79 -21.86 22.60
CA PRO A 326 -2.18 -21.56 22.26
C PRO A 326 -3.06 -22.81 22.37
N GLU A 327 -4.33 -22.61 22.70
CA GLU A 327 -5.34 -23.67 22.74
C GLU A 327 -5.58 -24.24 21.34
N GLN A 328 -5.68 -25.57 21.23
CA GLN A 328 -5.78 -26.26 19.93
C GLN A 328 -7.03 -25.85 19.13
N GLU A 329 -8.12 -25.49 19.80
CA GLU A 329 -9.35 -25.04 19.15
C GLU A 329 -9.16 -23.74 18.35
N LYS A 330 -8.34 -22.82 18.87
CA LYS A 330 -8.03 -21.53 18.21
C LYS A 330 -7.12 -21.69 16.98
N LEU A 331 -6.42 -22.82 16.88
CA LEU A 331 -5.54 -23.14 15.74
C LEU A 331 -6.29 -23.74 14.55
N ILE A 332 -7.57 -24.10 14.70
CA ILE A 332 -8.34 -24.75 13.64
C ILE A 332 -8.59 -23.74 12.50
N ARG A 333 -8.16 -24.09 11.28
CA ARG A 333 -8.32 -23.32 10.04
C ARG A 333 -7.69 -21.91 10.04
N THR A 334 -6.83 -21.59 10.99
CA THR A 334 -6.13 -20.29 11.10
C THR A 334 -4.68 -20.35 10.63
N THR A 335 -4.06 -21.54 10.62
CA THR A 335 -2.68 -21.73 10.14
C THR A 335 -2.65 -22.40 8.78
N TRP A 336 -1.54 -22.27 8.06
CA TRP A 336 -1.32 -22.94 6.78
C TRP A 336 -1.56 -24.45 6.91
N TRP A 337 -1.06 -25.08 7.97
CA TRP A 337 -1.16 -26.53 8.17
C TRP A 337 -2.57 -26.99 8.53
N SER A 338 -3.34 -26.17 9.24
CA SER A 338 -4.70 -26.50 9.70
C SER A 338 -5.82 -26.04 8.76
N ARG A 339 -5.50 -25.40 7.64
CA ARG A 339 -6.45 -24.76 6.71
C ARG A 339 -7.56 -25.66 6.15
N PHE A 340 -7.33 -26.97 6.05
CA PHE A 340 -8.30 -27.95 5.55
C PHE A 340 -8.90 -28.84 6.65
N SER A 341 -8.69 -28.50 7.92
CA SER A 341 -9.26 -29.26 9.04
C SER A 341 -10.79 -29.14 9.05
N SER A 342 -11.47 -30.28 9.21
CA SER A 342 -12.94 -30.36 9.36
C SER A 342 -13.41 -30.23 10.81
N ALA A 343 -12.49 -29.97 11.76
CA ALA A 343 -12.83 -29.86 13.17
C ALA A 343 -13.72 -28.63 13.44
N LYS A 344 -14.64 -28.78 14.40
CA LYS A 344 -15.55 -27.72 14.85
C LYS A 344 -14.76 -26.65 15.60
N ARG A 345 -14.99 -25.38 15.29
CA ARG A 345 -14.37 -24.23 15.98
C ARG A 345 -15.42 -23.59 16.88
N THR A 346 -15.03 -23.13 18.07
CA THR A 346 -15.93 -22.61 19.10
C THR A 346 -16.64 -21.31 18.69
N ASP A 347 -15.96 -20.44 17.96
CA ASP A 347 -16.49 -19.20 17.40
C ASP A 347 -17.45 -19.39 16.19
N GLU A 348 -17.51 -20.59 15.59
CA GLU A 348 -18.53 -20.88 14.57
C GLU A 348 -19.93 -20.92 15.15
N ASP A 349 -20.05 -21.22 16.44
CA ASP A 349 -21.32 -21.23 17.14
C ASP A 349 -21.72 -19.81 17.58
N GLU A 350 -20.78 -18.93 17.95
CA GLU A 350 -21.05 -17.49 18.14
C GLU A 350 -21.53 -16.82 16.85
N PHE A 351 -20.87 -17.12 15.73
CA PHE A 351 -21.27 -16.62 14.41
C PHE A 351 -22.60 -17.21 13.89
N LYS A 352 -23.16 -18.23 14.57
CA LYS A 352 -24.51 -18.75 14.33
C LYS A 352 -25.52 -18.19 15.32
N ALA A 353 -25.11 -17.94 16.57
CA ALA A 353 -25.95 -17.37 17.62
C ALA A 353 -26.33 -15.91 17.36
N GLU A 354 -25.47 -15.14 16.68
CA GLU A 354 -25.79 -13.80 16.14
C GLU A 354 -26.68 -13.83 14.87
N GLY A 355 -27.33 -14.95 14.57
CA GLY A 355 -28.24 -15.06 13.44
C GLY A 355 -29.55 -14.36 13.73
N ILE A 356 -29.78 -13.20 13.10
CA ILE A 356 -31.14 -12.75 12.80
C ILE A 356 -31.77 -13.84 11.95
N ASP A 357 -32.80 -14.53 12.47
CA ASP A 357 -33.58 -15.46 11.67
C ASP A 357 -34.04 -14.76 10.39
N PRO A 358 -33.99 -15.42 9.22
CA PRO A 358 -34.50 -14.83 8.00
C PRO A 358 -35.94 -14.37 8.26
N PRO A 359 -36.31 -13.11 7.95
CA PRO A 359 -37.68 -12.66 8.15
C PRO A 359 -38.60 -13.61 7.39
N ASP A 360 -39.67 -14.04 8.05
CA ASP A 360 -40.62 -14.93 7.44
C ASP A 360 -41.15 -14.30 6.14
N LYS A 361 -41.31 -15.08 5.07
CA LYS A 361 -41.83 -14.55 3.79
C LYS A 361 -43.22 -13.88 3.92
N GLN A 362 -43.89 -14.07 5.06
CA GLN A 362 -45.16 -13.42 5.42
C GLN A 362 -44.99 -12.03 6.08
N GLU A 363 -43.83 -11.68 6.65
CA GLU A 363 -43.59 -10.34 7.20
C GLU A 363 -43.34 -9.30 6.10
N THR A 364 -42.85 -9.71 4.93
CA THR A 364 -42.66 -8.81 3.77
C THR A 364 -43.95 -8.21 3.21
N SER A 365 -45.13 -8.72 3.58
CA SER A 365 -46.42 -8.16 3.18
C SER A 365 -47.07 -7.22 4.20
N ASN A 366 -46.56 -7.17 5.43
CA ASN A 366 -47.18 -6.44 6.55
C ASN A 366 -46.24 -5.38 7.18
N GLU A 367 -45.36 -4.74 6.41
CA GLU A 367 -44.75 -3.48 6.87
C GLU A 367 -45.83 -2.38 6.85
N GLU A 368 -46.62 -2.29 7.92
CA GLU A 368 -47.44 -1.12 8.20
C GLU A 368 -46.52 0.11 8.22
N SER A 369 -46.78 1.03 7.30
CA SER A 369 -46.05 2.28 7.17
C SER A 369 -46.22 3.15 8.41
N HIS A 370 -45.38 2.95 9.44
CA HIS A 370 -45.16 3.98 10.43
C HIS A 370 -44.67 5.23 9.69
N LYS A 371 -45.46 6.31 9.71
CA LYS A 371 -45.10 7.61 9.13
C LYS A 371 -43.90 8.17 9.88
N GLU A 372 -42.69 7.78 9.50
CA GLU A 372 -41.47 8.41 10.00
C GLU A 372 -41.46 9.90 9.61
N SER A 373 -41.10 10.77 10.57
CA SER A 373 -40.94 12.20 10.33
C SER A 373 -39.91 12.46 9.22
N TYR A 374 -40.15 13.46 8.36
CA TYR A 374 -39.22 13.83 7.27
C TYR A 374 -37.78 14.06 7.75
N CYS A 375 -37.62 14.59 8.97
CA CYS A 375 -36.30 14.81 9.58
C CYS A 375 -35.63 13.49 9.98
N HIS A 376 -36.40 12.51 10.46
CA HIS A 376 -35.91 11.16 10.75
C HIS A 376 -35.55 10.40 9.47
N ARG A 377 -36.33 10.57 8.40
CA ARG A 377 -36.04 9.98 7.09
C ARG A 377 -34.79 10.60 6.45
N GLY A 378 -34.60 11.91 6.60
CA GLY A 378 -33.39 12.63 6.21
C GLY A 378 -32.16 12.18 7.01
N TYR A 379 -32.31 11.97 8.32
CA TYR A 379 -31.25 11.45 9.18
C TYR A 379 -30.89 9.99 8.85
N ASN A 380 -31.87 9.11 8.62
CA ASN A 380 -31.64 7.72 8.21
C ASN A 380 -30.96 7.65 6.84
N TRP A 381 -31.40 8.47 5.87
CA TRP A 381 -30.73 8.61 4.57
C TRP A 381 -29.30 9.13 4.72
N PHE A 382 -29.10 10.17 5.55
CA PHE A 382 -27.78 10.68 5.85
C PHE A 382 -26.92 9.63 6.56
N CYS A 383 -27.45 8.80 7.45
CA CYS A 383 -26.68 7.74 8.09
C CYS A 383 -26.46 6.53 7.17
N GLY A 384 -27.16 6.45 6.03
CA GLY A 384 -27.16 5.27 5.17
C GLY A 384 -27.79 4.04 5.84
N TYR A 385 -28.60 4.26 6.88
CA TYR A 385 -29.25 3.18 7.62
C TYR A 385 -30.54 2.76 6.93
N ASP A 386 -30.59 1.50 6.52
CA ASP A 386 -31.73 0.87 5.88
C ASP A 386 -32.19 -0.34 6.71
N ASP A 387 -33.12 -0.12 7.65
CA ASP A 387 -33.73 -1.18 8.48
C ASP A 387 -34.85 -1.94 7.75
N THR A 388 -35.13 -1.59 6.50
CA THR A 388 -36.18 -2.26 5.74
C THR A 388 -35.86 -3.75 5.60
N ALA A 389 -36.89 -4.58 5.39
CA ALA A 389 -36.70 -5.99 5.09
C ALA A 389 -35.65 -6.23 3.97
N ARG A 390 -35.53 -5.28 3.02
CA ARG A 390 -34.54 -5.29 1.94
C ARG A 390 -33.10 -5.12 2.43
N GLY A 391 -32.87 -4.25 3.42
CA GLY A 391 -31.56 -4.06 4.04
C GLY A 391 -31.09 -5.32 4.78
N LYS A 392 -31.98 -5.94 5.54
CA LYS A 392 -31.71 -7.21 6.25
C LYS A 392 -31.38 -8.35 5.30
N PHE A 393 -32.12 -8.47 4.18
CA PHE A 393 -31.83 -9.47 3.15
C PHE A 393 -30.44 -9.29 2.52
N LYS A 394 -30.04 -8.06 2.19
CA LYS A 394 -28.70 -7.77 1.66
C LYS A 394 -27.59 -8.13 2.64
N MET A 395 -27.79 -7.89 3.93
CA MET A 395 -26.83 -8.25 4.97
C MET A 395 -26.64 -9.78 5.05
N LEU A 396 -27.74 -10.54 5.01
CA LEU A 396 -27.70 -12.02 4.97
C LEU A 396 -26.98 -12.53 3.72
N GLU A 397 -27.28 -11.97 2.55
CA GLU A 397 -26.61 -12.30 1.30
C GLU A 397 -25.10 -12.01 1.37
N GLN A 398 -24.71 -10.87 1.95
CA GLN A 398 -23.31 -10.50 2.15
C GLN A 398 -22.59 -11.44 3.15
N ARG A 399 -23.27 -11.89 4.21
CA ARG A 399 -22.75 -12.88 5.16
C ARG A 399 -22.56 -14.25 4.49
N GLU A 400 -23.51 -14.68 3.66
CA GLU A 400 -23.38 -15.91 2.87
C GLU A 400 -22.25 -15.81 1.83
N HIS A 401 -22.09 -14.64 1.21
CA HIS A 401 -20.98 -14.35 0.30
C HIS A 401 -19.62 -14.48 1.00
N LEU A 402 -19.48 -13.91 2.21
CA LEU A 402 -18.27 -14.08 3.01
C LEU A 402 -17.99 -15.55 3.34
N ARG A 403 -19.00 -16.36 3.66
CA ARG A 403 -18.82 -17.81 3.85
C ARG A 403 -18.37 -18.52 2.57
N LYS A 404 -18.88 -18.10 1.41
CA LYS A 404 -18.45 -18.64 0.10
C LYS A 404 -17.01 -18.28 -0.22
N ILE A 405 -16.57 -17.07 0.14
CA ILE A 405 -15.21 -16.63 -0.18
C ILE A 405 -14.14 -17.17 0.78
N THR A 406 -14.48 -17.40 2.05
CA THR A 406 -13.58 -18.03 3.02
C THR A 406 -13.41 -19.53 2.79
N SER A 407 -14.30 -20.15 1.99
CA SER A 407 -14.15 -21.52 1.55
C SER A 407 -12.94 -21.67 0.62
N LEU A 408 -11.97 -22.51 1.03
CA LEU A 408 -10.79 -22.84 0.23
C LEU A 408 -11.06 -23.86 -0.89
N LYS A 409 -12.32 -24.25 -1.12
CA LYS A 409 -12.68 -25.23 -2.14
C LYS A 409 -12.61 -24.61 -3.54
N GLN A 410 -12.00 -25.33 -4.47
CA GLN A 410 -11.77 -24.88 -5.83
C GLN A 410 -11.99 -26.00 -6.84
N SER A 411 -12.47 -25.66 -8.04
CA SER A 411 -12.55 -26.63 -9.13
C SER A 411 -11.15 -26.97 -9.66
N ALA A 412 -10.91 -28.25 -9.99
CA ALA A 412 -9.60 -28.70 -10.46
C ALA A 412 -9.12 -27.95 -11.72
N LYS A 413 -10.04 -27.67 -12.66
CA LYS A 413 -9.74 -26.92 -13.87
C LYS A 413 -9.31 -25.47 -13.58
N ALA A 414 -10.01 -24.78 -12.69
CA ALA A 414 -9.63 -23.41 -12.31
C ALA A 414 -8.27 -23.39 -11.63
N LYS A 415 -8.01 -24.35 -10.72
CA LYS A 415 -6.71 -24.46 -10.03
C LYS A 415 -5.55 -24.66 -11.02
N VAL A 416 -5.70 -25.57 -11.99
CA VAL A 416 -4.67 -25.81 -13.02
C VAL A 416 -4.46 -24.56 -13.87
N PHE A 417 -5.54 -23.93 -14.35
CA PHE A 417 -5.46 -22.71 -15.15
C PHE A 417 -4.73 -21.57 -14.43
N LEU A 418 -5.07 -21.34 -13.16
CA LEU A 418 -4.47 -20.28 -12.35
C LEU A 418 -3.00 -20.57 -12.04
N ASN A 419 -2.65 -21.82 -11.71
CA ASN A 419 -1.26 -22.22 -11.47
C ASN A 419 -0.40 -22.10 -12.74
N LEU A 420 -0.93 -22.45 -13.92
CA LEU A 420 -0.22 -22.26 -15.19
C LEU A 420 0.06 -20.78 -15.44
N ASN A 421 -0.95 -19.92 -15.26
CA ASN A 421 -0.78 -18.47 -15.40
C ASN A 421 0.21 -17.90 -14.37
N LEU A 422 0.22 -18.42 -13.14
CA LEU A 422 1.20 -18.05 -12.12
C LEU A 422 2.62 -18.38 -12.56
N VAL A 423 2.84 -19.57 -13.13
CA VAL A 423 4.18 -19.95 -13.63
C VAL A 423 4.60 -19.03 -14.79
N ILE A 424 3.68 -18.74 -15.73
CA ILE A 424 3.97 -17.86 -16.87
C ILE A 424 4.40 -16.47 -16.38
N ILE A 425 3.63 -15.84 -15.50
CA ILE A 425 3.96 -14.49 -15.01
C ILE A 425 5.27 -14.48 -14.21
N LEU A 426 5.56 -15.50 -13.41
CA LEU A 426 6.83 -15.61 -12.69
C LEU A 426 8.02 -15.72 -13.64
N ILE A 427 7.90 -16.52 -14.70
CA ILE A 427 8.93 -16.66 -15.73
C ILE A 427 9.14 -15.32 -16.45
N VAL A 428 8.07 -14.69 -16.94
CA VAL A 428 8.16 -13.40 -17.64
C VAL A 428 8.77 -12.33 -16.74
N SER A 429 8.32 -12.24 -15.48
CA SER A 429 8.85 -11.27 -14.52
C SER A 429 10.34 -11.52 -14.28
N THR A 430 10.73 -12.77 -14.04
CA THR A 430 12.15 -13.13 -13.80
C THR A 430 13.02 -12.79 -15.01
N ILE A 431 12.56 -13.08 -16.23
CA ILE A 431 13.26 -12.74 -17.47
C ILE A 431 13.45 -11.23 -17.58
N LEU A 432 12.40 -10.44 -17.34
CA LEU A 432 12.49 -8.97 -17.39
C LEU A 432 13.45 -8.44 -16.33
N TYR A 433 13.38 -8.96 -15.10
CA TYR A 433 14.30 -8.59 -14.01
C TYR A 433 15.75 -8.85 -14.40
N ILE A 434 16.06 -10.03 -14.93
CA ILE A 434 17.41 -10.39 -15.35
C ILE A 434 17.85 -9.51 -16.54
N TYR A 435 16.99 -9.36 -17.55
CA TYR A 435 17.30 -8.60 -18.76
C TYR A 435 17.66 -7.13 -18.47
N PHE A 436 16.90 -6.45 -17.59
CA PHE A 436 17.15 -5.06 -17.22
C PHE A 436 18.20 -4.88 -16.10
N SER A 437 18.75 -5.97 -15.57
CA SER A 437 19.81 -5.92 -14.54
C SER A 437 21.17 -6.30 -15.07
N ILE A 438 21.26 -7.00 -16.21
CA ILE A 438 22.54 -7.31 -16.85
C ILE A 438 23.06 -6.05 -17.57
N PRO A 439 24.32 -5.63 -17.33
CA PRO A 439 24.93 -4.53 -18.06
C PRO A 439 25.00 -4.89 -19.56
N ASN A 440 24.14 -4.28 -20.37
CA ASN A 440 24.06 -4.57 -21.80
C ASN A 440 24.43 -3.32 -22.59
N THR A 441 25.65 -3.32 -23.16
CA THR A 441 26.26 -2.16 -23.85
C THR A 441 25.43 -1.63 -25.02
N ARG A 442 24.55 -2.45 -25.62
CA ARG A 442 23.68 -2.05 -26.74
C ARG A 442 22.44 -1.26 -26.35
N VAL A 443 21.91 -1.42 -25.13
CA VAL A 443 20.73 -0.66 -24.69
C VAL A 443 21.14 0.75 -24.29
N THR A 444 22.29 0.88 -23.62
CA THR A 444 22.91 2.17 -23.30
C THR A 444 23.26 2.99 -24.54
N SER A 445 23.69 2.38 -25.64
CA SER A 445 24.08 3.11 -26.86
C SER A 445 22.91 3.66 -27.69
N VAL A 446 21.68 3.17 -27.48
CA VAL A 446 20.48 3.68 -28.19
C VAL A 446 19.91 4.94 -27.52
N PHE A 447 20.24 5.16 -26.25
CA PHE A 447 19.69 6.25 -25.43
C PHE A 447 20.74 7.21 -24.83
N GLN A 448 22.04 6.98 -25.08
CA GLN A 448 23.13 7.93 -24.82
C GLN A 448 23.32 8.87 -26.01
#